data_AF-A0A022M6A9-F1
#
_entry.id   AF-A0A022M6A9-F1
#
_cell.length_a   1.000
_cell.length_b   1.000
_cell.length_c   1.000
_cell.angle_alpha   90.00
_cell.angle_beta   90.00
_cell.angle_gamma   90.00
#
_symmetry.space_group_name_H-M   'P 1'
#
loop_
_entity.id
_entity.type
_entity.pdbx_description
1 polymer ?
#
loop_
_entity_poly.entity_id
_entity_poly.type
_entity_poly.pdbx_seq_one_letter_code
_entity_poly.pdbx_strand_id
1 'polypeptide(L)'
;MSTDDRPFFDDPDAALRAIAQNPAAYAHYLADFHRVVLDMAAKLEVLQRETRVHCRGTRVEGDRMGQAFLRSFPVEKSLNDVLKHLRGVTSGLEKSAHKRHAHDEKVKEVQKQRMEKVQLKERRNSPQIQAAPENLEQRGAPSPDMGYGGPTSIYNLDRRESA
;
A
#
# COMPACT_ATOMS: atom_id res chain seq x y z
N MET A 1 43.51 -25.93 13.76
CA MET A 1 42.95 -24.86 14.61
C MET A 1 42.24 -23.89 13.69
N SER A 2 40.91 -23.95 13.64
CA SER A 2 40.10 -23.06 12.79
C SER A 2 39.92 -21.74 13.52
N THR A 3 40.52 -20.68 13.01
CA THR A 3 40.28 -19.31 13.45
C THR A 3 39.04 -18.80 12.70
N ASP A 4 37.87 -19.20 13.18
CA ASP A 4 36.61 -18.54 12.82
C ASP A 4 36.55 -17.21 13.58
N ASP A 5 37.28 -16.20 13.09
CA ASP A 5 37.13 -14.79 13.46
C ASP A 5 35.78 -14.30 12.90
N ARG A 6 34.68 -14.72 13.52
CA ARG A 6 33.38 -14.08 13.30
C ARG A 6 33.31 -12.88 14.24
N PRO A 7 33.11 -11.66 13.74
CA PRO A 7 32.94 -10.50 14.61
C PRO A 7 31.76 -10.76 15.56
N PHE A 8 32.02 -10.62 16.86
CA PHE A 8 31.11 -10.92 17.97
C PHE A 8 29.88 -10.01 18.04
N PHE A 9 29.82 -8.97 17.21
CA PHE A 9 28.70 -8.05 17.16
C PHE A 9 27.75 -8.49 16.05
N ASP A 10 26.57 -8.96 16.46
CA ASP A 10 25.40 -9.04 15.60
C ASP A 10 25.28 -7.73 14.80
N ASP A 11 25.03 -7.88 13.51
CA ASP A 11 24.90 -6.80 12.56
C ASP A 11 23.90 -5.74 13.07
N PRO A 12 24.34 -4.48 13.30
CA PRO A 12 23.54 -3.47 14.00
C PRO A 12 22.25 -3.11 13.25
N ASP A 13 22.21 -3.34 11.94
CA ASP A 13 21.06 -3.03 11.10
C ASP A 13 20.15 -4.24 10.84
N ALA A 14 20.47 -5.42 11.41
CA ALA A 14 19.70 -6.64 11.18
C ALA A 14 18.22 -6.48 11.54
N ALA A 15 17.94 -5.80 12.67
CA ALA A 15 16.57 -5.51 13.10
C ALA A 15 15.83 -4.62 12.10
N LEU A 16 16.48 -3.59 11.57
CA LEU A 16 15.87 -2.68 10.59
C LEU A 16 15.57 -3.39 9.26
N ARG A 17 16.41 -4.34 8.84
CA ARG A 17 16.13 -5.17 7.66
C ARG A 17 14.94 -6.09 7.89
N ALA A 18 14.84 -6.72 9.06
CA ALA A 18 13.69 -7.54 9.40
C ALA A 18 12.38 -6.73 9.38
N ILE A 19 12.42 -5.50 9.93
CA ILE A 19 11.30 -4.56 9.89
C ILE A 19 10.96 -4.17 8.43
N ALA A 20 11.94 -3.89 7.58
CA ALA A 20 11.71 -3.51 6.19
C ALA A 20 11.04 -4.61 5.34
N GLN A 21 11.34 -5.88 5.66
CA GLN A 21 10.74 -7.04 5.00
C GLN A 21 9.25 -7.20 5.35
N ASN A 22 8.85 -6.85 6.58
CA ASN A 22 7.48 -7.01 7.05
C ASN A 22 6.69 -5.67 6.96
N PRO A 23 5.64 -5.57 6.12
CA PRO A 23 4.88 -4.32 5.95
C PRO A 23 4.16 -3.86 7.23
N ALA A 24 3.71 -4.78 8.08
CA ALA A 24 3.05 -4.44 9.34
C ALA A 24 4.07 -3.91 10.36
N ALA A 25 5.22 -4.58 10.50
CA ALA A 25 6.30 -4.11 11.37
C ALA A 25 6.82 -2.75 10.94
N TYR A 26 6.97 -2.53 9.62
CA TYR A 26 7.35 -1.24 9.05
C TYR A 26 6.36 -0.12 9.44
N ALA A 27 5.05 -0.37 9.33
CA ALA A 27 4.03 0.62 9.71
C ALA A 27 4.06 0.94 11.21
N HIS A 28 4.20 -0.08 12.07
CA HIS A 28 4.33 0.12 13.52
C HIS A 28 5.56 0.94 13.87
N TYR A 29 6.71 0.60 13.29
CA TYR A 29 7.96 1.32 13.52
C TYR A 29 7.84 2.80 13.12
N LEU A 30 7.22 3.10 11.97
CA LEU A 30 6.97 4.48 11.57
C LEU A 30 5.95 5.21 12.45
N ALA A 31 4.96 4.50 13.00
CA ALA A 31 4.00 5.09 13.93
C ALA A 31 4.66 5.56 15.23
N ASP A 32 5.70 4.85 15.69
CA ASP A 32 6.48 5.27 16.85
C ASP A 32 7.28 6.55 16.58
N PHE A 33 7.94 6.67 15.42
CA PHE A 33 8.53 7.96 15.01
C PHE A 33 7.49 9.05 14.86
N HIS A 34 6.31 8.73 14.32
CA HIS A 34 5.25 9.69 14.16
C HIS A 34 4.83 10.29 15.51
N ARG A 35 4.67 9.47 16.55
CA ARG A 35 4.38 9.92 17.92
C ARG A 35 5.47 10.85 18.47
N VAL A 36 6.73 10.47 18.30
CA VAL A 36 7.87 11.27 18.77
C VAL A 36 7.92 12.62 18.06
N VAL A 37 7.72 12.65 16.74
CA VAL A 37 7.70 13.89 15.96
C VAL A 37 6.54 14.79 16.36
N LEU A 38 5.35 14.22 16.64
CA LEU A 38 4.20 14.98 17.13
C LEU A 38 4.45 15.59 18.51
N ASP A 39 5.05 14.84 19.44
CA ASP A 39 5.41 15.37 20.76
C ASP A 39 6.47 16.49 20.65
N MET A 40 7.48 16.31 19.78
CA MET A 40 8.46 17.36 19.47
C MET A 40 7.78 18.61 18.91
N ALA A 41 6.87 18.45 17.95
CA ALA A 41 6.13 19.57 17.37
C ALA A 41 5.32 20.32 18.43
N ALA A 42 4.60 19.61 19.30
CA ALA A 42 3.82 20.22 20.38
C ALA A 42 4.71 21.05 21.34
N LYS A 43 5.85 20.50 21.75
CA LYS A 43 6.81 21.21 22.61
C LYS A 43 7.40 22.45 21.93
N LEU A 44 7.71 22.36 20.64
CA LEU A 44 8.23 23.48 19.87
C LEU A 44 7.17 24.57 19.62
N GLU A 45 5.90 24.20 19.48
CA GLU A 45 4.80 25.18 19.40
C GLU A 45 4.64 25.98 20.70
N VAL A 46 4.78 25.33 21.86
CA VAL A 46 4.80 26.03 23.15
C VAL A 46 6.02 26.96 23.22
N LEU A 47 7.21 26.44 22.90
CA LEU A 47 8.44 27.24 22.89
C LEU A 47 8.33 28.45 21.95
N GLN A 48 7.68 28.31 20.79
CA GLN A 48 7.47 29.41 19.85
C GLN A 48 6.60 30.51 20.45
N ARG A 49 5.54 30.15 21.18
CA ARG A 49 4.68 31.14 21.86
C ARG A 49 5.45 31.89 22.93
N GLU A 50 6.18 31.18 23.79
CA GLU A 50 6.98 31.78 24.85
C GLU A 50 8.09 32.68 24.29
N THR A 51 8.80 32.21 23.26
CA THR A 51 9.86 32.98 22.59
C THR A 51 9.29 34.25 21.96
N ARG A 52 8.13 34.16 21.30
CA ARG A 52 7.43 35.32 20.73
C ARG A 52 7.04 36.34 21.80
N VAL A 53 6.47 35.88 22.93
CA VAL A 53 6.08 36.76 24.03
C VAL A 53 7.32 37.44 24.63
N HIS A 54 8.36 36.67 24.91
CA HIS A 54 9.60 37.17 25.50
C HIS A 54 10.31 38.16 24.55
N CYS A 55 10.66 37.73 23.34
CA CYS A 55 11.48 38.54 22.43
C CYS A 55 10.77 39.80 21.91
N ARG A 56 9.43 39.79 21.80
CA ARG A 56 8.66 41.01 21.49
C ARG A 56 8.46 41.90 22.72
N GLY A 57 8.51 41.33 23.92
CA GLY A 57 8.42 42.03 25.21
C GLY A 57 9.73 42.72 25.61
N THR A 58 10.89 42.23 25.16
CA THR A 58 12.21 42.82 25.40
C THR A 58 12.44 44.08 24.56
N ARG A 59 11.85 45.19 25.02
CA ARG A 59 12.06 46.53 24.46
C ARG A 59 13.30 47.18 25.08
N VAL A 60 14.02 47.93 24.27
CA VAL A 60 15.18 48.74 24.66
C VAL A 60 14.75 50.21 24.71
N GLU A 61 15.33 50.99 25.61
CA GLU A 61 15.08 52.44 25.67
C GLU A 61 15.34 53.09 24.31
N GLY A 62 14.42 53.95 23.87
CA GLY A 62 14.46 54.58 22.55
C GLY A 62 13.87 53.74 21.40
N ASP A 63 13.36 52.53 21.67
CA ASP A 63 12.67 51.73 20.66
C ASP A 63 11.42 52.43 20.11
N ARG A 64 11.38 52.55 18.78
CA ARG A 64 10.15 52.93 18.07
C ARG A 64 9.18 51.74 18.02
N MET A 65 7.90 52.04 17.78
CA MET A 65 6.88 51.02 17.58
C MET A 65 7.32 50.01 16.51
N GLY A 66 7.30 48.72 16.85
CA GLY A 66 7.67 47.63 15.93
C GLY A 66 9.16 47.24 15.90
N GLN A 67 10.08 47.99 16.52
CA GLN A 67 11.51 47.65 16.51
C GLN A 67 11.82 46.31 17.22
N ALA A 68 11.21 46.09 18.39
CA ALA A 68 11.32 44.81 19.11
C ALA A 68 10.75 43.63 18.29
N PHE A 69 9.72 43.86 17.48
CA PHE A 69 9.21 42.85 16.56
C PHE A 69 10.21 42.52 15.45
N LEU A 70 10.81 43.52 14.80
CA LEU A 70 11.78 43.28 13.73
C LEU A 70 13.02 42.54 14.23
N ARG A 71 13.46 42.80 15.47
CA ARG A 71 14.58 42.06 16.09
C ARG A 71 14.23 40.61 16.45
N SER A 72 12.99 40.35 16.88
CA SER A 72 12.53 39.00 17.23
C SER A 72 12.14 38.16 16.01
N PHE A 73 11.83 38.80 14.89
CA PHE A 73 11.35 38.14 13.68
C PHE A 73 12.26 37.02 13.13
N PRO A 74 13.61 37.15 13.06
CA PRO A 74 14.47 36.07 12.57
C PRO A 74 14.37 34.80 13.43
N VAL A 75 14.28 34.96 14.75
CA VAL A 75 14.15 33.84 15.70
C VAL A 75 12.79 33.17 15.50
N GLU A 76 11.71 33.95 15.48
CA GLU A 76 10.36 33.44 15.26
C GLU A 76 10.21 32.73 13.92
N LYS A 77 10.80 33.29 12.86
CA LYS A 77 10.80 32.71 11.51
C LYS A 77 11.52 31.36 11.50
N SER A 78 12.72 31.29 12.07
CA SER A 78 13.51 30.05 12.09
C SER A 78 12.75 28.90 12.76
N LEU A 79 12.12 29.16 13.91
CA LEU A 79 11.34 28.16 14.64
C LEU A 79 10.05 27.78 13.91
N ASN A 80 9.40 28.76 13.26
CA ASN A 80 8.24 28.49 12.41
C ASN A 80 8.59 27.59 11.21
N ASP A 81 9.75 27.78 10.59
CA ASP A 81 10.18 26.95 9.47
C ASP A 81 10.48 25.51 9.92
N VAL A 82 11.09 25.32 11.09
CA VAL A 82 11.23 23.98 11.70
C VAL A 82 9.87 23.31 11.91
N LEU A 83 8.88 24.01 12.46
CA LEU A 83 7.53 23.47 12.66
C LEU A 83 6.87 23.06 11.34
N LYS A 84 7.05 23.83 10.26
CA LYS A 84 6.57 23.44 8.92
C LYS A 84 7.24 22.16 8.43
N HIS A 85 8.55 22.03 8.62
CA HIS A 85 9.27 20.82 8.22
C HIS A 85 8.80 19.59 9.00
N LEU A 86 8.57 19.72 10.31
CA LEU A 86 8.03 18.62 11.13
C LEU A 86 6.65 18.16 10.63
N ARG A 87 5.75 19.09 10.28
CA ARG A 87 4.46 18.77 9.64
C ARG A 87 4.62 18.08 8.28
N GLY A 88 5.66 18.45 7.52
CA GLY A 88 6.03 17.75 6.29
C GLY A 88 6.46 16.31 6.57
N VAL A 89 7.33 16.12 7.58
CA VAL A 89 7.84 14.80 8.00
C VAL A 89 6.70 13.89 8.45
N THR A 90 5.78 14.36 9.31
CA THR A 90 4.64 13.54 9.76
C THR A 90 3.81 13.02 8.57
N SER A 91 3.47 13.91 7.63
CA SER A 91 2.73 13.51 6.43
C SER A 91 3.53 12.54 5.53
N GLY A 92 4.86 12.67 5.51
CA GLY A 92 5.76 11.79 4.76
C GLY A 92 5.82 10.39 5.35
N LEU A 93 5.88 10.27 6.67
CA LEU A 93 5.89 9.00 7.40
C LEU A 93 4.60 8.21 7.11
N GLU A 94 3.44 8.83 7.26
CA GLU A 94 2.14 8.20 6.96
C GLU A 94 2.06 7.71 5.52
N LYS A 95 2.41 8.57 4.55
CA LYS A 95 2.43 8.21 3.12
C LYS A 95 3.36 7.03 2.83
N SER A 96 4.52 6.98 3.49
CA SER A 96 5.49 5.91 3.26
C SER A 96 4.98 4.56 3.78
N ALA A 97 4.31 4.53 4.93
CA ALA A 97 3.68 3.32 5.46
C ALA A 97 2.61 2.79 4.49
N HIS A 98 1.72 3.66 4.00
CA HIS A 98 0.70 3.29 3.01
C HIS A 98 1.31 2.77 1.71
N LYS A 99 2.36 3.42 1.19
CA LYS A 99 3.03 2.99 -0.04
C LYS A 99 3.70 1.62 0.12
N ARG A 100 4.32 1.32 1.28
CA ARG A 100 4.94 0.02 1.53
C ARG A 100 3.92 -1.11 1.55
N HIS A 101 2.77 -0.87 2.17
CA HIS A 101 1.67 -1.83 2.18
C HIS A 101 1.10 -2.04 0.77
N ALA A 102 0.86 -0.96 0.02
CA ALA A 102 0.37 -1.05 -1.36
C ALA A 102 1.36 -1.79 -2.29
N HIS A 103 2.66 -1.64 -2.07
CA HIS A 103 3.66 -2.40 -2.81
C HIS A 103 3.55 -3.91 -2.53
N ASP A 104 3.36 -4.29 -1.27
CA ASP A 104 3.24 -5.70 -0.87
C ASP A 104 2.01 -6.37 -1.50
N GLU A 105 0.87 -5.69 -1.49
CA GLU A 105 -0.36 -6.17 -2.12
C GLU A 105 -0.20 -6.34 -3.64
N LYS A 106 0.44 -5.38 -4.32
CA LYS A 106 0.74 -5.50 -5.75
C LYS A 106 1.63 -6.69 -6.07
N VAL A 107 2.62 -6.99 -5.22
CA VAL A 107 3.48 -8.17 -5.41
C VAL A 107 2.67 -9.46 -5.31
N LYS A 108 1.77 -9.56 -4.32
CA LYS A 108 0.85 -10.71 -4.17
C LYS A 108 -0.07 -10.86 -5.39
N GLU A 109 -0.63 -9.76 -5.90
CA GLU A 109 -1.47 -9.76 -7.10
C GLU A 109 -0.70 -10.27 -8.33
N VAL A 110 0.53 -9.79 -8.54
CA VAL A 110 1.38 -10.23 -9.66
C VAL A 110 1.70 -11.73 -9.56
N GLN A 111 1.93 -12.25 -8.37
CA GLN A 111 2.15 -13.69 -8.17
C GLN A 111 0.91 -14.51 -8.56
N LYS A 112 -0.29 -14.09 -8.11
CA LYS A 112 -1.56 -14.74 -8.49
C LYS A 112 -1.77 -14.73 -9.99
N GLN A 113 -1.59 -13.59 -10.65
CA GLN A 113 -1.71 -13.47 -12.10
C GLN A 113 -0.74 -14.38 -12.86
N ARG A 114 0.48 -14.59 -12.34
CA ARG A 114 1.44 -15.52 -12.94
C ARG A 114 0.99 -16.96 -12.78
N MET A 115 0.49 -17.36 -11.61
CA MET A 115 -0.04 -18.70 -11.37
C MET A 115 -1.25 -18.99 -12.27
N GLU A 116 -2.19 -18.05 -12.38
CA GLU A 116 -3.36 -18.18 -13.27
C GLU A 116 -2.95 -18.33 -14.74
N LYS A 117 -1.96 -17.55 -15.20
CA LYS A 117 -1.43 -17.66 -16.57
C LYS A 117 -0.76 -19.01 -16.82
N VAL A 118 -0.05 -19.57 -15.84
CA VAL A 118 0.56 -20.90 -15.95
C VAL A 118 -0.54 -21.97 -16.03
N GLN A 119 -1.54 -21.93 -15.15
CA GLN A 119 -2.67 -22.86 -15.18
C GLN A 119 -3.46 -22.78 -16.50
N LEU A 120 -3.67 -21.58 -17.04
CA LEU A 120 -4.32 -21.41 -18.35
C LEU A 120 -3.48 -22.00 -19.49
N LYS A 121 -2.15 -21.88 -19.43
CA LYS A 121 -1.24 -22.52 -20.40
C LYS A 121 -1.30 -24.03 -20.29
N GLU A 122 -1.29 -24.58 -19.08
CA GLU A 122 -1.45 -26.02 -18.84
C GLU A 122 -2.77 -26.52 -19.38
N ARG A 123 -3.89 -25.84 -19.08
CA ARG A 123 -5.22 -26.20 -19.64
C ARG A 123 -5.28 -26.15 -21.16
N ARG A 124 -4.57 -25.22 -21.80
CA ARG A 124 -4.49 -25.11 -23.27
C ARG A 124 -3.57 -26.17 -23.88
N ASN A 125 -2.54 -26.59 -23.15
CA ASN A 125 -1.57 -27.60 -23.58
C ASN A 125 -2.01 -29.02 -23.23
N SER A 126 -3.01 -29.20 -22.36
CA SER A 126 -3.65 -30.49 -22.12
C SER A 126 -4.26 -31.01 -23.42
N PRO A 127 -3.94 -32.24 -23.84
CA PRO A 127 -4.53 -32.81 -25.04
C PRO A 127 -6.05 -32.77 -24.91
N GLN A 128 -6.74 -32.32 -25.97
CA GLN A 128 -8.19 -32.43 -26.07
C GLN A 128 -8.55 -33.87 -25.72
N ILE A 129 -9.33 -34.04 -24.64
CA ILE A 129 -9.94 -35.32 -24.31
C ILE A 129 -10.62 -35.77 -25.59
N GLN A 130 -10.11 -36.84 -26.22
CA GLN A 130 -10.78 -37.48 -27.33
C GLN A 130 -12.20 -37.76 -26.85
N ALA A 131 -13.19 -37.17 -27.53
CA ALA A 131 -14.57 -37.58 -27.33
C ALA A 131 -14.59 -39.11 -27.43
N ALA A 132 -15.23 -39.76 -26.46
CA ALA A 132 -15.30 -41.23 -26.40
C ALA A 132 -15.62 -41.78 -27.80
N PRO A 133 -14.93 -42.84 -28.25
CA PRO A 133 -15.12 -43.36 -29.59
C PRO A 133 -16.61 -43.65 -29.80
N GLU A 134 -17.18 -42.93 -30.76
CA GLU A 134 -18.54 -43.16 -31.24
C GLU A 134 -18.53 -44.57 -31.83
N ASN A 135 -19.09 -45.53 -31.09
CA ASN A 135 -19.27 -46.90 -31.57
C ASN A 135 -20.13 -46.83 -32.84
N LEU A 136 -19.47 -46.94 -33.99
CA LEU A 136 -20.05 -47.26 -35.28
C LEU A 136 -20.55 -48.70 -35.21
N GLU A 137 -21.72 -48.94 -34.63
CA GLU A 137 -22.47 -50.19 -34.79
C GLU A 137 -23.87 -50.04 -34.17
N GLN A 138 -24.88 -49.73 -34.99
CA GLN A 138 -25.95 -50.69 -35.28
C GLN A 138 -27.08 -50.08 -36.10
N ARG A 139 -27.23 -50.67 -37.28
CA ARG A 139 -28.35 -50.56 -38.20
C ARG A 139 -29.56 -51.26 -37.57
N GLY A 140 -30.69 -50.56 -37.45
CA GLY A 140 -32.01 -51.19 -37.46
C GLY A 140 -32.96 -50.83 -36.32
N ALA A 141 -33.92 -49.93 -36.60
CA ALA A 141 -35.37 -50.10 -36.37
C ALA A 141 -36.07 -48.72 -36.42
N PRO A 142 -37.14 -48.53 -37.22
CA PRO A 142 -38.01 -47.38 -37.06
C PRO A 142 -38.96 -47.68 -35.90
N SER A 143 -39.01 -46.81 -34.90
CA SER A 143 -40.07 -46.83 -33.89
C SER A 143 -40.54 -45.41 -33.59
N PRO A 144 -41.86 -45.22 -33.42
CA PRO A 144 -42.50 -43.92 -33.42
C PRO A 144 -42.50 -43.30 -32.02
N ASP A 145 -42.52 -41.96 -31.98
CA ASP A 145 -42.86 -41.10 -30.85
C ASP A 145 -42.26 -41.44 -29.47
N MET A 146 -41.29 -40.63 -29.04
CA MET A 146 -41.39 -39.93 -27.75
C MET A 146 -40.59 -38.63 -27.82
N GLY A 147 -41.32 -37.52 -27.77
CA GLY A 147 -40.78 -36.18 -27.89
C GLY A 147 -39.90 -35.78 -26.72
N TYR A 148 -38.82 -35.07 -27.04
CA TYR A 148 -38.35 -33.87 -26.34
C TYR A 148 -37.25 -33.23 -27.20
N GLY A 149 -37.67 -32.56 -28.28
CA GLY A 149 -36.80 -31.71 -29.09
C GLY A 149 -36.62 -30.35 -28.41
N GLY A 150 -35.73 -30.28 -27.40
CA GLY A 150 -35.31 -29.01 -26.82
C GLY A 150 -34.37 -28.25 -27.78
N PRO A 151 -34.49 -26.92 -27.93
CA PRO A 151 -33.70 -26.17 -28.89
C PRO A 151 -32.22 -26.18 -28.52
N THR A 152 -31.36 -26.53 -29.47
CA THR A 152 -29.89 -26.56 -29.36
C THR A 152 -29.25 -25.16 -29.46
N SER A 153 -30.01 -24.07 -29.29
CA SER A 153 -29.49 -22.70 -29.36
C SER A 153 -30.44 -21.67 -28.74
N ILE A 154 -29.85 -20.74 -27.97
CA ILE A 154 -30.50 -19.63 -27.25
C ILE A 154 -31.07 -18.55 -28.17
N TYR A 155 -30.84 -18.63 -29.48
CA TYR A 155 -31.33 -17.66 -30.48
C TYR A 155 -32.69 -18.04 -31.11
N ASN A 156 -33.31 -19.15 -30.69
CA ASN A 156 -34.61 -19.62 -31.19
C ASN A 156 -35.80 -19.20 -30.30
N LEU A 157 -35.77 -17.98 -29.77
CA LEU A 157 -36.88 -17.42 -28.98
C LEU A 157 -37.36 -16.11 -29.60
N ASP A 158 -37.90 -16.14 -30.81
CA ASP A 158 -38.67 -15.00 -31.35
C ASP A 158 -39.60 -15.44 -32.50
N ARG A 159 -40.70 -16.11 -32.14
CA ARG A 159 -42.05 -15.93 -32.71
C ARG A 159 -42.98 -17.04 -32.21
N ARG A 160 -43.69 -16.74 -31.13
CA ARG A 160 -44.96 -17.42 -30.82
C ARG A 160 -46.03 -16.34 -30.70
N GLU A 161 -46.50 -15.87 -31.85
CA GLU A 161 -47.81 -15.20 -31.93
C GLU A 161 -48.86 -16.30 -31.74
N SER A 162 -49.51 -16.29 -30.58
CA SER A 162 -50.75 -17.04 -30.36
C SER A 162 -51.92 -16.19 -30.84
N ALA A 163 -52.80 -16.86 -31.59
CA ALA A 163 -54.11 -16.41 -32.05
C ALA A 163 -55.05 -16.02 -30.90
#